data_AF-A0A9P6L163-F1
#
_entry.id   AF-A0A9P6L163-F1
#
_cell.length_a   1.000
_cell.length_b   1.000
_cell.length_c   1.000
_cell.angle_alpha   90.00
_cell.angle_beta   90.00
_cell.angle_gamma   90.00
#
_symmetry.space_group_name_H-M   'P 1'
#
loop_
_entity.id
_entity.type
_entity.pdbx_description
1 polymer ?
#
loop_
_entity_poly.entity_id
_entity_poly.type
_entity_poly.pdbx_seq_one_letter_code
_entity_poly.pdbx_strand_id
1 'polypeptide(L)'
;MSHLPPEICDHIVDLLHGEPETLKACCLVSKSWVSCARNHLFGEVAFRSLNDLKAWEETFPDPANSPACHTRSLFIACAQDIPTAVVGEGSWIDEFSSVVRLSVLSAHEACSASQLIKLVCSLPLLEDLDVAGQVVDDHKDDGTITQFPTSPPLTGTLKLDLVQGIEAITRQLLELPNGIHFRMLKFKWYLGRDDPRWTVATMEACSGTLESIDINSTKLCEFCPFSFYGPTVGLHLRLHQGIREWVR
;
A
#
# COMPACT_ATOMS: atom_id res chain seq x y z
N MET A 1 17.70 -31.43 -23.70
CA MET A 1 18.28 -30.82 -22.49
C MET A 1 17.70 -31.57 -21.31
N SER A 2 18.53 -32.06 -20.39
CA SER A 2 18.08 -32.76 -19.19
C SER A 2 17.12 -31.86 -18.40
N HIS A 3 15.89 -32.33 -18.21
CA HIS A 3 14.87 -31.63 -17.44
C HIS A 3 15.28 -31.65 -15.97
N LEU A 4 15.82 -30.54 -15.48
CA LEU A 4 15.85 -30.32 -14.03
C LEU A 4 14.41 -30.25 -13.54
N PRO A 5 14.08 -30.89 -12.40
CA PRO A 5 12.78 -30.71 -11.77
C PRO A 5 12.52 -29.21 -11.51
N PRO A 6 11.27 -28.72 -11.69
CA PRO A 6 10.92 -27.32 -11.44
C PRO A 6 11.35 -26.83 -10.04
N GLU A 7 11.25 -27.68 -9.03
CA GLU A 7 11.61 -27.37 -7.64
C GLU A 7 13.09 -27.03 -7.48
N ILE A 8 13.95 -27.65 -8.30
CA ILE A 8 15.38 -27.33 -8.33
C ILE A 8 15.62 -25.99 -9.00
N CYS A 9 14.86 -25.67 -10.06
CA CYS A 9 14.96 -24.37 -10.72
C CYS A 9 14.50 -23.24 -9.78
N ASP A 10 13.38 -23.44 -9.09
CA ASP A 10 12.86 -22.52 -8.07
C ASP A 10 13.89 -22.26 -6.99
N HIS A 11 14.46 -23.33 -6.41
CA HIS A 11 15.46 -23.19 -5.35
C HIS A 11 16.72 -22.44 -5.81
N ILE A 12 17.20 -22.69 -7.04
CA ILE A 12 18.34 -21.97 -7.60
C ILE A 12 17.99 -20.48 -7.78
N VAL A 13 16.82 -20.18 -8.33
CA VAL A 13 16.37 -18.81 -8.55
C VAL A 13 16.17 -18.06 -7.22
N ASP A 14 15.63 -18.73 -6.20
CA ASP A 14 15.47 -18.16 -4.86
C ASP A 14 16.83 -17.79 -4.22
N LEU A 15 17.87 -18.59 -4.43
CA LEU A 15 19.23 -18.26 -3.98
C LEU A 15 19.81 -17.02 -4.69
N LEU A 16 19.27 -16.66 -5.86
CA LEU A 16 19.70 -15.54 -6.70
C LEU A 16 18.84 -14.28 -6.56
N HIS A 17 17.88 -14.23 -5.62
CA HIS A 17 16.95 -13.09 -5.47
C HIS A 17 17.65 -11.73 -5.28
N GLY A 18 18.86 -11.72 -4.71
CA GLY A 18 19.68 -10.50 -4.52
C GLY A 18 20.50 -10.07 -5.74
N GLU A 19 20.47 -10.82 -6.84
CA GLU A 19 21.28 -10.60 -8.03
C GLU A 19 20.41 -10.42 -9.30
N PRO A 20 19.82 -9.22 -9.52
CA PRO A 20 18.87 -9.00 -10.61
C PRO A 20 19.47 -9.22 -12.01
N GLU A 21 20.77 -8.93 -12.20
CA GLU A 21 21.44 -9.18 -13.48
C GLU A 21 21.61 -10.69 -13.76
N THR A 22 21.90 -11.48 -12.72
CA THR A 22 21.97 -12.94 -12.82
C THR A 22 20.58 -13.53 -13.10
N LEU A 23 19.53 -13.01 -12.47
CA LEU A 23 18.14 -13.39 -12.75
C LEU A 23 17.71 -13.07 -14.19
N LYS A 24 18.14 -11.93 -14.76
CA LYS A 24 17.92 -11.61 -16.17
C LYS A 24 18.61 -12.61 -17.09
N ALA A 25 19.84 -13.02 -16.79
CA ALA A 25 20.53 -14.06 -17.56
C ALA A 25 19.82 -15.42 -17.45
N CYS A 26 19.29 -15.75 -16.27
CA CYS A 26 18.48 -16.95 -16.03
C CYS A 26 17.24 -17.02 -16.94
N CYS A 27 16.59 -15.89 -17.20
CA CYS A 27 15.47 -15.81 -18.15
C CYS A 27 15.86 -16.23 -19.59
N LEU A 28 17.14 -16.23 -19.94
CA LEU A 28 17.61 -16.64 -21.28
C LEU A 28 17.89 -18.15 -21.40
N VAL A 29 17.92 -18.87 -20.27
CA VAL A 29 18.27 -20.30 -20.23
C VAL A 29 17.13 -21.17 -20.78
N SER A 30 15.92 -21.00 -20.25
CA SER A 30 14.73 -21.74 -20.69
C SER A 30 13.43 -21.11 -20.20
N LYS A 31 12.29 -21.53 -20.78
CA LYS A 31 10.96 -21.03 -20.39
C LYS A 31 10.59 -21.30 -18.93
N SER A 32 11.05 -22.41 -18.34
CA SER A 32 10.76 -22.69 -16.92
C SER A 32 11.47 -21.69 -16.01
N TRP A 33 12.72 -21.33 -16.34
CA TRP A 33 13.49 -20.35 -15.58
C TRP A 33 12.91 -18.94 -15.69
N VAL A 34 12.31 -18.58 -16.83
CA VAL A 34 11.64 -17.29 -17.03
C VAL A 34 10.52 -17.07 -16.00
N SER A 35 9.65 -18.06 -15.79
CA SER A 35 8.53 -17.91 -14.86
C SER A 35 9.00 -17.67 -13.44
N CYS A 36 9.98 -18.44 -12.98
CA CYS A 36 10.53 -18.34 -11.63
C CYS A 36 11.26 -17.00 -11.44
N ALA A 37 12.13 -16.64 -12.38
CA ALA A 37 12.91 -15.42 -12.30
C ALA A 37 12.05 -14.15 -12.37
N ARG A 38 10.94 -14.17 -13.13
CA ARG A 38 9.99 -13.04 -13.18
C ARG A 38 9.35 -12.72 -11.84
N ASN A 39 9.02 -13.73 -11.03
CA ASN A 39 8.47 -13.52 -9.70
C ASN A 39 9.41 -12.72 -8.79
N HIS A 40 10.73 -12.89 -8.97
CA HIS A 40 11.74 -12.14 -8.21
C HIS A 40 12.04 -10.77 -8.86
N LEU A 41 12.16 -10.73 -10.18
CA LEU A 41 12.46 -9.49 -10.92
C LEU A 41 11.34 -8.44 -10.82
N PHE A 42 10.09 -8.88 -10.76
CA PHE A 42 8.90 -8.03 -10.73
C PHE A 42 8.09 -8.17 -9.44
N GLY A 43 8.62 -8.89 -8.44
CA GLY A 43 7.95 -9.04 -7.14
C GLY A 43 7.75 -7.71 -6.42
N GLU A 44 8.63 -6.74 -6.67
CA GLU A 44 8.55 -5.38 -6.18
C GLU A 44 8.58 -4.38 -7.34
N VAL A 45 7.53 -3.58 -7.48
CA VAL A 45 7.45 -2.50 -8.48
C VAL A 45 7.32 -1.17 -7.75
N ALA A 46 8.09 -0.18 -8.19
CA ALA A 46 8.13 1.13 -7.59
C ALA A 46 8.01 2.23 -8.65
N PHE A 47 6.95 3.03 -8.56
CA PHE A 47 6.75 4.24 -9.34
C PHE A 47 7.17 5.44 -8.50
N ARG A 48 8.37 5.97 -8.75
CA ARG A 48 8.94 7.09 -7.99
C ARG A 48 8.54 8.44 -8.60
N SER A 49 8.15 8.43 -9.86
CA SER A 49 7.72 9.60 -10.61
C SER A 49 6.61 9.25 -11.60
N LEU A 50 5.88 10.25 -12.08
CA LEU A 50 4.91 10.07 -13.16
C LEU A 50 5.56 9.53 -14.46
N ASN A 51 6.85 9.82 -14.67
CA ASN A 51 7.58 9.28 -15.82
C ASN A 51 7.77 7.77 -15.74
N ASP A 52 7.91 7.20 -14.53
CA ASP A 52 8.02 5.75 -14.36
C ASP A 52 6.70 5.07 -14.73
N LEU A 53 5.58 5.69 -14.34
CA LEU A 53 4.23 5.25 -14.69
C LEU A 53 4.02 5.27 -16.20
N LYS A 54 4.34 6.40 -16.84
CA LYS A 54 4.23 6.56 -18.30
C LYS A 54 5.13 5.59 -19.04
N ALA A 55 6.37 5.42 -18.57
CA ALA A 55 7.30 4.46 -19.17
C ALA A 55 6.77 3.03 -19.06
N TRP A 56 6.10 2.69 -17.96
CA TRP A 56 5.43 1.39 -17.82
C TRP A 56 4.28 1.22 -18.82
N GLU A 57 3.39 2.21 -18.92
CA GLU A 57 2.27 2.22 -19.89
C GLU A 57 2.77 2.14 -21.34
N GLU A 58 3.83 2.88 -21.69
CA GLU A 58 4.44 2.85 -23.02
C GLU A 58 5.13 1.51 -23.32
N THR A 59 5.74 0.88 -22.29
CA THR A 59 6.41 -0.41 -22.43
C THR A 59 5.41 -1.56 -22.55
N PHE A 60 4.28 -1.47 -21.84
CA PHE A 60 3.23 -2.48 -21.79
C PHE A 60 1.88 -1.87 -22.21
N PRO A 61 1.71 -1.54 -23.51
CA PRO A 61 0.49 -0.92 -24.00
C PRO A 61 -0.72 -1.85 -23.91
N ASP A 62 -0.49 -3.17 -23.86
CA ASP A 62 -1.49 -4.17 -23.53
C ASP A 62 -1.26 -4.62 -22.06
N PRO A 63 -2.13 -4.22 -21.12
CA PRO A 63 -1.98 -4.54 -19.70
C PRO A 63 -1.87 -6.06 -19.43
N ALA A 64 -2.57 -6.89 -20.22
CA ALA A 64 -2.56 -8.34 -20.06
C ALA A 64 -1.19 -8.99 -20.35
N ASN A 65 -0.31 -8.28 -21.07
CA ASN A 65 1.06 -8.72 -21.33
C ASN A 65 2.09 -8.10 -20.36
N SER A 66 1.65 -7.24 -19.45
CA SER A 66 2.51 -6.65 -18.44
C SER A 66 2.91 -7.68 -17.37
N PRO A 67 4.07 -7.52 -16.71
CA PRO A 67 4.45 -8.36 -15.60
C PRO A 67 3.74 -7.99 -14.28
N ALA A 68 2.72 -7.13 -14.31
CA ALA A 68 1.99 -6.64 -13.14
C ALA A 68 1.44 -7.79 -12.28
N CYS A 69 1.00 -8.88 -12.90
CA CYS A 69 0.47 -10.06 -12.21
C CYS A 69 1.51 -10.79 -11.34
N HIS A 70 2.80 -10.52 -11.52
CA HIS A 70 3.88 -11.05 -10.66
C HIS A 70 4.20 -10.12 -9.47
N THR A 71 3.64 -8.90 -9.45
CA THR A 71 3.94 -7.90 -8.43
C THR A 71 3.23 -8.23 -7.13
N ARG A 72 4.00 -8.34 -6.05
CA ARG A 72 3.48 -8.55 -4.68
C ARG A 72 3.55 -7.29 -3.84
N SER A 73 4.55 -6.44 -4.08
CA SER A 73 4.72 -5.15 -3.40
C SER A 73 4.71 -4.02 -4.43
N LEU A 74 3.78 -3.10 -4.27
CA LEU A 74 3.65 -1.91 -5.12
C LEU A 74 3.95 -0.65 -4.31
N PHE A 75 4.89 0.15 -4.78
CA PHE A 75 5.27 1.44 -4.18
C PHE A 75 4.97 2.58 -5.14
N ILE A 76 4.25 3.61 -4.69
CA ILE A 76 3.88 4.78 -5.50
C ILE A 76 4.25 6.05 -4.74
N ALA A 77 5.24 6.80 -5.22
CA ALA A 77 5.63 8.11 -4.66
C ALA A 77 5.06 9.32 -5.42
N CYS A 78 4.35 9.09 -6.53
CA CYS A 78 3.76 10.13 -7.38
C CYS A 78 2.23 10.23 -7.22
N ALA A 79 1.75 10.08 -5.99
CA ALA A 79 0.33 9.90 -5.69
C ALA A 79 -0.60 11.06 -6.16
N GLN A 80 -0.04 12.27 -6.29
CA GLN A 80 -0.73 13.46 -6.78
C GLN A 80 -1.21 13.35 -8.23
N ASP A 81 -0.47 12.57 -9.02
CA ASP A 81 -0.69 12.38 -10.44
C ASP A 81 -1.18 10.98 -10.72
N ILE A 82 -1.78 10.25 -9.75
CA ILE A 82 -2.52 9.02 -10.06
C ILE A 82 -3.61 9.49 -11.03
N PRO A 83 -3.42 9.27 -12.34
CA PRO A 83 -4.28 9.87 -13.34
C PRO A 83 -5.71 9.46 -13.02
N THR A 84 -6.69 10.33 -13.26
CA THR A 84 -8.09 9.89 -13.33
C THR A 84 -8.26 8.72 -14.30
N ALA A 85 -7.36 8.59 -15.29
CA ALA A 85 -7.24 7.45 -16.20
C ALA A 85 -6.80 6.13 -15.52
N VAL A 86 -6.15 6.16 -14.36
CA VAL A 86 -5.77 4.95 -13.61
C VAL A 86 -6.94 4.34 -12.83
N VAL A 87 -8.08 5.03 -12.78
CA VAL A 87 -9.25 4.58 -12.04
C VAL A 87 -10.47 4.40 -12.95
N GLY A 88 -10.24 4.36 -14.27
CA GLY A 88 -11.24 3.95 -15.25
C GLY A 88 -11.30 2.42 -15.37
N GLU A 89 -12.45 1.90 -15.79
CA GLU A 89 -12.63 0.48 -16.12
C GLU A 89 -11.62 0.06 -17.20
N GLY A 90 -10.83 -0.99 -16.93
CA GLY A 90 -9.75 -1.44 -17.81
C GLY A 90 -8.43 -0.68 -17.62
N SER A 91 -8.20 -0.16 -16.41
CA SER A 91 -6.92 0.45 -16.08
C SER A 91 -5.83 -0.61 -15.91
N TRP A 92 -4.58 -0.26 -16.22
CA TRP A 92 -3.43 -1.12 -15.97
C TRP A 92 -3.28 -1.52 -14.49
N ILE A 93 -3.85 -0.75 -13.56
CA ILE A 93 -3.79 -1.07 -12.13
C ILE A 93 -4.56 -2.36 -11.81
N ASP A 94 -5.58 -2.69 -12.59
CA ASP A 94 -6.39 -3.90 -12.40
C ASP A 94 -5.53 -5.17 -12.64
N GLU A 95 -4.44 -5.05 -13.41
CA GLU A 95 -3.47 -6.14 -13.63
C GLU A 95 -2.55 -6.39 -12.43
N PHE A 96 -2.47 -5.46 -11.47
CA PHE A 96 -1.74 -5.62 -10.21
C PHE A 96 -2.52 -6.47 -9.19
N SER A 97 -3.31 -7.43 -9.68
CA SER A 97 -4.20 -8.29 -8.90
C SER A 97 -3.50 -9.13 -7.81
N SER A 98 -2.19 -9.33 -7.91
CA SER A 98 -1.38 -10.09 -6.95
C SER A 98 -0.70 -9.25 -5.87
N VAL A 99 -0.92 -7.93 -5.86
CA VAL A 99 -0.34 -7.04 -4.87
C VAL A 99 -0.94 -7.33 -3.50
N VAL A 100 -0.08 -7.72 -2.57
CA VAL A 100 -0.41 -7.92 -1.15
C VAL A 100 0.02 -6.75 -0.29
N ARG A 101 0.96 -5.93 -0.78
CA ARG A 101 1.47 -4.76 -0.07
C ARG A 101 1.46 -3.53 -0.97
N LEU A 102 0.74 -2.50 -0.54
CA LEU A 102 0.72 -1.19 -1.17
C LEU A 102 1.40 -0.17 -0.27
N SER A 103 2.28 0.64 -0.84
CA SER A 103 2.93 1.75 -0.15
C SER A 103 2.79 3.02 -0.98
N VAL A 104 2.13 4.02 -0.44
CA VAL A 104 1.88 5.30 -1.11
C VAL A 104 2.58 6.42 -0.34
N LEU A 105 3.43 7.16 -1.04
CA LEU A 105 4.16 8.30 -0.51
C LEU A 105 3.76 9.58 -1.26
N SER A 106 3.40 10.63 -0.53
CA SER A 106 3.09 11.96 -1.07
C SER A 106 4.12 12.96 -0.52
N ALA A 107 5.02 13.45 -1.39
CA ALA A 107 6.15 14.28 -0.97
C ALA A 107 5.89 15.80 -1.04
N HIS A 108 5.06 16.27 -1.99
CA HIS A 108 4.92 17.69 -2.28
C HIS A 108 3.47 18.17 -2.38
N GLU A 109 2.57 17.31 -2.88
CA GLU A 109 1.15 17.64 -3.03
C GLU A 109 0.29 16.53 -2.44
N ALA A 110 -0.85 16.92 -1.88
CA ALA A 110 -1.70 16.00 -1.18
C ALA A 110 -2.39 15.02 -2.15
N CYS A 111 -2.38 13.74 -1.81
CA CYS A 111 -3.19 12.75 -2.51
C CYS A 111 -4.67 12.90 -2.10
N SER A 112 -5.60 12.67 -3.03
CA SER A 112 -7.03 12.60 -2.68
C SER A 112 -7.33 11.28 -1.98
N ALA A 113 -8.00 11.34 -0.83
CA ALA A 113 -8.42 10.14 -0.11
C ALA A 113 -9.27 9.21 -0.99
N SER A 114 -10.14 9.76 -1.84
CA SER A 114 -11.01 8.96 -2.72
C SER A 114 -10.23 8.19 -3.79
N GLN A 115 -9.18 8.80 -4.37
CA GLN A 115 -8.31 8.13 -5.33
C GLN A 115 -7.54 6.99 -4.67
N LEU A 116 -7.02 7.22 -3.46
CA LEU A 116 -6.33 6.19 -2.69
C LEU A 116 -7.24 5.00 -2.39
N ILE A 117 -8.49 5.25 -1.99
CA ILE A 117 -9.44 4.18 -1.68
C ILE A 117 -9.85 3.41 -2.92
N LYS A 118 -10.07 4.11 -4.05
CA LYS A 118 -10.31 3.42 -5.32
C LYS A 118 -9.13 2.51 -5.70
N LEU A 119 -7.90 3.00 -5.54
CA LEU A 119 -6.69 2.20 -5.74
C LEU A 119 -6.64 0.98 -4.80
N VAL A 120 -6.95 1.15 -3.52
CA VAL A 120 -7.02 0.05 -2.54
C VAL A 120 -8.05 -1.01 -2.98
N CYS A 121 -9.22 -0.60 -3.43
CA CYS A 121 -10.28 -1.51 -3.88
C CYS A 121 -9.96 -2.24 -5.20
N SER A 122 -9.09 -1.70 -6.04
CA SER A 122 -8.61 -2.37 -7.27
C SER A 122 -7.63 -3.51 -7.00
N LEU A 123 -7.15 -3.69 -5.76
CA LEU A 123 -6.14 -4.69 -5.40
C LEU A 123 -6.75 -5.81 -4.55
N PRO A 124 -7.35 -6.86 -5.15
CA PRO A 124 -8.18 -7.84 -4.43
C PRO A 124 -7.44 -8.68 -3.39
N LEU A 125 -6.11 -8.77 -3.47
CA LEU A 125 -5.27 -9.52 -2.53
C LEU A 125 -4.56 -8.63 -1.51
N LEU A 126 -4.91 -7.33 -1.43
CA LEU A 126 -4.20 -6.39 -0.57
C LEU A 126 -4.37 -6.75 0.92
N GLU A 127 -3.24 -6.90 1.61
CA GLU A 127 -3.16 -7.19 3.05
C GLU A 127 -2.50 -6.05 3.83
N ASP A 128 -1.40 -5.49 3.31
CA ASP A 128 -0.63 -4.41 3.93
C ASP A 128 -0.85 -3.08 3.17
N LEU A 129 -1.13 -2.01 3.91
CA LEU A 129 -1.26 -0.64 3.39
C LEU A 129 -0.38 0.32 4.20
N ASP A 130 0.60 0.96 3.54
CA ASP A 130 1.44 2.02 4.11
C ASP A 130 1.15 3.33 3.36
N VAL A 131 0.72 4.37 4.08
CA VAL A 131 0.44 5.68 3.51
C VAL A 131 1.22 6.73 4.28
N ALA A 132 2.07 7.47 3.57
CA ALA A 132 2.89 8.52 4.14
C ALA A 132 2.77 9.82 3.33
N GLY A 133 2.84 10.98 4.01
CA GLY A 133 2.78 12.29 3.36
C GLY A 133 1.58 13.13 3.77
N GLN A 134 0.87 13.71 2.81
CA GLN A 134 -0.32 14.52 3.04
C GLN A 134 -1.51 13.99 2.24
N VAL A 135 -2.68 13.93 2.87
CA VAL A 135 -3.93 13.59 2.19
C VAL A 135 -4.97 14.67 2.42
N VAL A 136 -5.70 15.00 1.38
CA VAL A 136 -6.77 16.01 1.41
C VAL A 136 -8.12 15.33 1.19
N ASP A 137 -9.11 15.81 1.94
CA ASP A 137 -10.50 15.39 1.78
C ASP A 137 -11.09 16.10 0.56
N ASP A 138 -11.51 15.32 -0.45
CA ASP A 138 -12.09 15.84 -1.68
C ASP A 138 -13.60 16.03 -1.48
N HIS A 139 -13.97 16.99 -0.63
CA HIS A 139 -15.37 17.29 -0.26
C HIS A 139 -16.24 17.83 -1.42
N LYS A 140 -15.75 17.82 -2.66
CA LYS A 140 -16.48 18.35 -3.82
C LYS A 140 -17.25 17.30 -4.62
N ASP A 141 -17.12 16.01 -4.29
CA ASP A 141 -17.81 14.97 -5.06
C ASP A 141 -19.31 14.91 -4.68
N ASP A 142 -20.19 14.94 -5.68
CA ASP A 142 -21.62 15.30 -5.54
C ASP A 142 -22.52 14.26 -4.85
N GLY A 143 -21.94 13.28 -4.17
CA GLY A 143 -22.66 12.20 -3.50
C GLY A 143 -22.92 10.98 -4.36
N THR A 144 -22.28 10.86 -5.53
CA THR A 144 -22.30 9.61 -6.29
C THR A 144 -21.40 8.57 -5.61
N ILE A 145 -21.94 7.88 -4.60
CA ILE A 145 -21.31 6.75 -3.92
C ILE A 145 -20.94 5.72 -4.99
N THR A 146 -19.67 5.63 -5.34
CA THR A 146 -19.18 4.59 -6.22
C THR A 146 -19.29 3.28 -5.44
N GLN A 147 -20.22 2.40 -5.80
CA GLN A 147 -20.29 1.08 -5.19
C GLN A 147 -19.01 0.31 -5.53
N PHE A 148 -18.16 0.09 -4.53
CA PHE A 148 -17.01 -0.79 -4.68
C PHE A 148 -17.52 -2.24 -4.70
N PRO A 149 -17.27 -3.00 -5.78
CA PRO A 149 -17.84 -4.35 -5.93
C PRO A 149 -17.29 -5.31 -4.87
N THR A 150 -16.05 -5.10 -4.43
CA THR A 150 -15.36 -5.92 -3.43
C THR A 150 -14.37 -5.08 -2.64
N SER A 151 -14.28 -5.31 -1.32
CA SER A 151 -13.18 -4.81 -0.49
C SER A 151 -12.09 -5.87 -0.38
N PRO A 152 -10.80 -5.49 -0.41
CA PRO A 152 -9.71 -6.42 -0.14
C PRO A 152 -9.75 -6.97 1.30
N PRO A 153 -9.03 -8.07 1.58
CA PRO A 153 -8.99 -8.68 2.91
C PRO A 153 -8.49 -7.73 3.99
N LEU A 154 -7.48 -6.91 3.69
CA LEU A 154 -6.87 -5.93 4.62
C LEU A 154 -6.50 -6.56 5.97
N THR A 155 -5.90 -7.75 5.95
CA THR A 155 -5.61 -8.53 7.17
C THR A 155 -4.20 -8.33 7.73
N GLY A 156 -3.34 -7.59 7.04
CA GLY A 156 -1.96 -7.35 7.42
C GLY A 156 -1.81 -6.09 8.27
N THR A 157 -0.96 -5.17 7.79
CA THR A 157 -0.59 -3.94 8.47
C THR A 157 -1.23 -2.73 7.83
N LEU A 158 -1.88 -1.87 8.62
CA LEU A 158 -2.15 -0.50 8.25
C LEU A 158 -1.12 0.42 8.90
N LYS A 159 -0.35 1.14 8.08
CA LYS A 159 0.57 2.17 8.53
C LYS A 159 0.17 3.52 7.94
N LEU A 160 -0.09 4.50 8.80
CA LEU A 160 -0.41 5.88 8.41
C LEU A 160 0.62 6.82 9.05
N ASP A 161 1.48 7.42 8.23
CA ASP A 161 2.46 8.46 8.60
C ASP A 161 2.14 9.76 7.85
N LEU A 162 1.01 10.38 8.24
CA LEU A 162 0.45 11.52 7.55
C LEU A 162 0.59 12.79 8.39
N VAL A 163 1.03 13.87 7.76
CA VAL A 163 1.07 15.21 8.40
C VAL A 163 -0.35 15.76 8.61
N GLN A 164 -1.28 15.36 7.74
CA GLN A 164 -2.70 15.69 7.77
C GLN A 164 -3.47 14.67 6.94
N GLY A 165 -4.73 14.43 7.30
CA GLY A 165 -5.68 13.66 6.47
C GLY A 165 -5.89 12.24 6.94
N ILE A 166 -5.40 11.89 8.14
CA ILE A 166 -5.70 10.59 8.78
C ILE A 166 -7.22 10.39 8.84
N GLU A 167 -7.96 11.42 9.27
CA GLU A 167 -9.43 11.39 9.32
C GLU A 167 -10.06 11.03 7.97
N ALA A 168 -9.65 11.68 6.88
CA ALA A 168 -10.25 11.44 5.56
C ALA A 168 -10.05 9.99 5.09
N ILE A 169 -8.84 9.45 5.27
CA ILE A 169 -8.54 8.07 4.87
C ILE A 169 -9.24 7.07 5.77
N THR A 170 -9.13 7.26 7.10
CA THR A 170 -9.72 6.33 8.06
C THR A 170 -11.24 6.26 7.91
N ARG A 171 -11.91 7.41 7.69
CA ARG A 171 -13.34 7.45 7.41
C ARG A 171 -13.71 6.60 6.20
N GLN A 172 -13.03 6.78 5.08
CA GLN A 172 -13.35 6.02 3.87
C GLN A 172 -12.96 4.53 3.98
N LEU A 173 -11.88 4.20 4.69
CA LEU A 173 -11.53 2.81 5.00
C LEU A 173 -12.62 2.13 5.83
N LEU A 174 -13.18 2.84 6.83
CA LEU A 174 -14.27 2.34 7.67
C LEU A 174 -15.58 2.13 6.89
N GLU A 175 -15.77 2.85 5.78
CA GLU A 175 -16.93 2.74 4.89
C GLU A 175 -16.83 1.59 3.87
N LEU A 176 -15.70 0.88 3.81
CA LEU A 176 -15.52 -0.23 2.88
C LEU A 176 -16.55 -1.35 3.12
N PRO A 177 -17.09 -1.96 2.05
CA PRO A 177 -17.98 -3.10 2.18
C PRO A 177 -17.19 -4.25 2.86
N ASN A 178 -17.70 -4.81 3.95
CA ASN A 178 -17.02 -5.78 4.84
C ASN A 178 -16.12 -5.19 5.94
N GLY A 179 -15.95 -3.87 6.02
CA GLY A 179 -15.11 -3.22 7.03
C GLY A 179 -13.62 -3.53 6.87
N ILE A 180 -12.84 -3.28 7.94
CA ILE A 180 -11.38 -3.42 7.96
C ILE A 180 -10.94 -4.43 9.02
N HIS A 181 -9.93 -5.25 8.69
CA HIS A 181 -9.54 -6.43 9.46
C HIS A 181 -8.04 -6.50 9.77
N PHE A 182 -7.37 -5.35 9.84
CA PHE A 182 -5.92 -5.29 10.03
C PHE A 182 -5.51 -5.92 11.36
N ARG A 183 -4.39 -6.67 11.35
CA ARG A 183 -3.78 -7.25 12.54
C ARG A 183 -2.80 -6.30 13.22
N MET A 184 -2.20 -5.39 12.45
CA MET A 184 -1.28 -4.41 13.00
C MET A 184 -1.66 -3.01 12.54
N LEU A 185 -1.78 -2.09 13.50
CA LEU A 185 -1.99 -0.67 13.23
C LEU A 185 -0.75 0.12 13.65
N LYS A 186 -0.24 0.97 12.75
CA LYS A 186 0.89 1.86 13.00
C LYS A 186 0.47 3.28 12.63
N PHE A 187 0.26 4.13 13.63
CA PHE A 187 -0.05 5.53 13.41
C PHE A 187 1.13 6.40 13.82
N LYS A 188 1.46 7.39 12.99
CA LYS A 188 2.35 8.47 13.36
C LYS A 188 1.61 9.79 13.26
N TRP A 189 1.38 10.41 14.40
CA TRP A 189 0.62 11.63 14.58
C TRP A 189 1.52 12.85 14.66
N TYR A 190 0.98 13.97 14.19
CA TYR A 190 1.57 15.28 14.37
C TYR A 190 0.64 16.14 15.22
N LEU A 191 1.09 16.50 16.42
CA LEU A 191 0.25 17.17 17.43
C LEU A 191 -0.41 18.45 16.88
N GLY A 192 -1.72 18.58 17.09
CA GLY A 192 -2.50 19.79 16.78
C GLY A 192 -3.21 19.81 15.42
N ARG A 193 -3.16 18.74 14.62
CA ARG A 193 -3.82 18.69 13.29
C ARG A 193 -4.89 17.62 13.12
N ASP A 194 -4.73 16.45 13.74
CA ASP A 194 -5.66 15.33 13.55
C ASP A 194 -6.49 15.08 14.83
N ASP A 195 -7.78 14.74 14.64
CA ASP A 195 -8.67 14.31 15.73
C ASP A 195 -8.38 12.84 16.08
N PRO A 196 -7.94 12.53 17.32
CA PRO A 196 -7.65 11.15 17.73
C PRO A 196 -8.87 10.22 17.66
N ARG A 197 -10.11 10.76 17.63
CA ARG A 197 -11.35 9.96 17.55
C ARG A 197 -11.36 9.00 16.37
N TRP A 198 -10.81 9.39 15.22
CA TRP A 198 -10.78 8.52 14.04
C TRP A 198 -9.80 7.37 14.15
N THR A 199 -8.70 7.58 14.87
CA THR A 199 -7.79 6.46 15.21
C THR A 199 -8.49 5.49 16.15
N VAL A 200 -9.21 5.99 17.16
CA VAL A 200 -10.00 5.14 18.07
C VAL A 200 -11.06 4.37 17.29
N ALA A 201 -11.81 5.01 16.39
CA ALA A 201 -12.81 4.34 15.55
C ALA A 201 -12.19 3.25 14.66
N THR A 202 -10.99 3.51 14.11
CA THR A 202 -10.23 2.51 13.33
C THR A 202 -9.81 1.32 14.20
N MET A 203 -9.34 1.59 15.42
CA MET A 203 -8.99 0.54 16.39
C MET A 203 -10.20 -0.29 16.80
N GLU A 204 -11.34 0.34 17.06
CA GLU A 204 -12.60 -0.31 17.40
C GLU A 204 -13.07 -1.22 16.26
N ALA A 205 -13.01 -0.73 15.02
CA ALA A 205 -13.37 -1.52 13.85
C ALA A 205 -12.47 -2.75 13.66
N CYS A 206 -11.16 -2.62 13.90
CA CYS A 206 -10.23 -3.76 13.84
C CYS A 206 -10.16 -4.59 15.13
N SER A 207 -10.93 -4.28 16.18
CA SER A 207 -10.76 -4.88 17.52
C SER A 207 -10.89 -6.42 17.55
N GLY A 208 -11.59 -7.02 16.59
CA GLY A 208 -11.71 -8.47 16.43
C GLY A 208 -10.47 -9.15 15.87
N THR A 209 -9.62 -8.42 15.14
CA THR A 209 -8.45 -8.93 14.40
C THR A 209 -7.12 -8.33 14.87
N LEU A 210 -7.17 -7.26 15.65
CA LEU A 210 -5.99 -6.50 16.05
C LEU A 210 -5.09 -7.28 17.02
N GLU A 211 -3.84 -7.52 16.61
CA GLU A 211 -2.80 -8.19 17.38
C GLU A 211 -1.78 -7.20 17.96
N SER A 212 -1.52 -6.08 17.28
CA SER A 212 -0.53 -5.09 17.72
C SER A 212 -0.91 -3.68 17.31
N ILE A 213 -0.57 -2.70 18.16
CA ILE A 213 -0.72 -1.28 17.85
C ILE A 213 0.52 -0.47 18.22
N ASP A 214 0.92 0.42 17.33
CA ASP A 214 2.03 1.34 17.51
C ASP A 214 1.55 2.76 17.22
N ILE A 215 1.60 3.64 18.22
CA ILE A 215 1.21 5.05 18.07
C ILE A 215 2.43 5.90 18.41
N ASN A 216 2.93 6.60 17.41
CA ASN A 216 4.03 7.54 17.56
C ASN A 216 3.51 8.95 17.44
N SER A 217 3.83 9.81 18.41
CA SER A 217 3.49 11.23 18.33
C SER A 217 4.76 12.05 18.12
N THR A 218 4.71 12.94 17.14
CA THR A 218 5.80 13.86 16.83
C THR A 218 5.27 15.28 16.95
N LYS A 219 5.95 16.12 17.74
CA LYS A 219 5.64 17.54 17.79
C LYS A 219 6.31 18.22 16.60
N LEU A 220 5.53 18.83 15.70
CA LEU A 220 6.09 19.66 14.63
C LEU A 220 6.74 20.91 15.24
N CYS A 221 7.93 21.24 14.78
CA CYS A 221 8.55 22.52 15.13
C CYS A 221 7.85 23.63 14.34
N GLU A 222 7.06 24.47 15.02
CA GLU A 222 6.30 25.56 14.38
C GLU A 222 7.18 26.56 13.61
N PHE A 223 8.49 26.61 13.93
CA PHE A 223 9.43 27.57 13.35
C PHE A 223 10.19 27.06 12.12
N CYS A 224 10.05 25.79 11.74
CA CYS A 224 10.75 25.21 10.59
C CYS A 224 9.86 24.19 9.85
N PRO A 225 9.02 24.64 8.89
CA PRO A 225 8.06 23.78 8.20
C PRO A 225 8.71 22.63 7.39
N PHE A 226 10.03 22.65 7.19
CA PHE A 226 10.76 21.62 6.44
C PHE A 226 11.75 20.80 7.29
N SER A 227 11.92 21.07 8.59
CA SER A 227 12.81 20.27 9.43
C SER A 227 12.01 19.29 10.30
N PHE A 228 12.00 18.02 9.91
CA PHE A 228 11.31 16.95 10.63
C PHE A 228 12.07 16.40 11.86
N TYR A 229 13.11 17.11 12.33
CA TYR A 229 13.96 16.66 13.43
C TYR A 229 13.48 17.20 14.79
N GLY A 230 12.33 16.70 15.26
CA GLY A 230 11.87 16.88 16.64
C GLY A 230 12.03 15.57 17.45
N PRO A 231 12.13 15.63 18.79
CA PRO A 231 12.12 14.42 19.60
C PRO A 231 10.78 13.68 19.40
N THR A 232 10.86 12.41 19.00
CA THR A 232 9.70 11.52 18.86
C THR A 232 9.39 10.87 20.20
N VAL A 233 8.13 10.96 20.65
CA VAL A 233 7.64 10.18 21.78
C VAL A 233 6.80 9.05 21.21
N GLY A 234 7.34 7.84 21.25
CA GLY A 234 6.68 6.63 20.78
C GLY A 234 5.99 5.88 21.92
N LEU A 235 4.72 5.51 21.72
CA LEU A 235 3.99 4.61 22.60
C LEU A 235 3.77 3.29 21.84
N HIS A 236 4.59 2.29 22.15
CA HIS A 236 4.45 0.95 21.60
C HIS A 236 3.62 0.09 22.55
N LEU A 237 2.41 -0.31 22.15
CA LEU A 237 1.52 -1.17 22.93
C LEU A 237 1.41 -2.53 22.23
N ARG A 238 2.11 -3.54 22.74
CA ARG A 238 1.84 -4.93 22.33
C ARG A 238 0.62 -5.44 23.07
N LEU A 239 -0.41 -5.85 22.32
CA LEU A 239 -1.66 -6.34 22.89
C LEU A 239 -1.47 -7.79 23.37
N HIS A 240 -1.11 -7.97 24.65
CA HIS A 240 -1.18 -9.29 25.28
C HIS A 240 -2.61 -9.51 25.82
N GLN A 241 -3.46 -10.21 25.07
CA GLN A 241 -4.73 -10.87 25.44
C GLN A 241 -5.78 -10.13 26.32
N GLY A 242 -5.56 -8.91 26.80
CA GLY A 242 -6.34 -8.27 27.89
C GLY A 242 -7.05 -6.95 27.56
N ILE A 243 -7.05 -6.48 26.30
CA ILE A 243 -7.56 -5.13 25.96
C ILE A 243 -9.06 -5.09 25.60
N ARG A 244 -9.76 -6.23 25.63
CA ARG A 244 -11.23 -6.24 25.53
C ARG A 244 -11.91 -5.40 26.64
N GLU A 245 -11.20 -5.07 27.72
CA GLU A 245 -11.70 -4.27 28.83
C GLU A 245 -11.46 -2.76 28.69
N TRP A 246 -10.54 -2.30 27.82
CA TRP A 246 -10.20 -0.87 27.67
C TRP A 246 -11.07 -0.13 26.63
N VAL A 247 -11.74 -0.88 25.75
CA VAL A 247 -12.57 -0.35 24.66
C VAL A 247 -14.08 -0.35 25.03
N ARG A 248 -14.42 -0.66 26.28
CA ARG A 248 -15.79 -0.51 26.84
C ARG A 248 -15.82 0.60 27.87
#